data_AF-A0A0G1BL56-F1
#
_entry.id   AF-A0A0G1BL56-F1
#
_cell.length_a   1.000
_cell.length_b   1.000
_cell.length_c   1.000
_cell.angle_alpha   90.00
_cell.angle_beta   90.00
_cell.angle_gamma   90.00
#
_symmetry.space_group_name_H-M   'P 1'
#
loop_
_entity.id
_entity.type
_entity.pdbx_description
1 polymer ?
#
loop_
_entity_poly.entity_id
_entity_poly.type
_entity_poly.pdbx_seq_one_letter_code
_entity_poly.pdbx_strand_id
1 'polypeptide(L)' 'MKKRIKNQSKGFVQIVLLAIIVIALLGYFNIDLRTFFEHPIVQKIWNIFVVAYTSYIKPLIIYLWTSFSGLGK' A
#
# COMPACT_ATOMS: atom_id res chain seq x y z
N MET A 1 1.54 -34.03 -17.25
CA MET A 1 2.16 -32.85 -16.61
C MET A 1 1.06 -31.86 -16.22
N LYS A 2 0.62 -31.85 -14.95
CA LYS A 2 -0.55 -31.07 -14.49
C LYS A 2 -0.13 -29.63 -14.19
N LYS A 3 -0.36 -28.69 -15.12
CA LYS A 3 -0.11 -27.26 -14.91
C LYS A 3 -1.01 -26.76 -13.78
N ARG A 4 -0.43 -26.37 -12.64
CA ARG A 4 -1.14 -25.61 -11.60
C ARG A 4 -1.36 -24.20 -12.14
N ILE A 5 -2.60 -23.88 -12.51
CA ILE A 5 -3.03 -22.51 -12.75
C ILE A 5 -2.89 -21.79 -11.40
N LYS A 6 -1.86 -20.95 -11.28
CA LYS A 6 -1.60 -20.16 -10.07
C LYS A 6 -2.72 -19.12 -10.01
N ASN A 7 -3.72 -19.35 -9.15
CA ASN A 7 -4.83 -18.45 -8.87
C ASN A 7 -4.30 -17.11 -8.33
N GLN A 8 -3.94 -16.19 -9.22
CA GLN A 8 -3.50 -14.84 -8.85
C GLN A 8 -4.65 -13.95 -8.34
N SER A 9 -5.91 -14.33 -8.60
CA SER A 9 -7.09 -13.56 -8.21
C SER A 9 -7.44 -13.64 -6.72
N LYS A 10 -6.93 -14.63 -5.97
CA LYS A 10 -7.27 -14.81 -4.55
C LYS A 10 -6.73 -13.69 -3.65
N GLY A 11 -5.53 -13.19 -3.93
CA GLY A 11 -4.92 -12.12 -3.13
C GLY A 11 -5.64 -10.78 -3.26
N PHE A 12 -6.08 -10.44 -4.48
CA PHE A 12 -6.82 -9.20 -4.72
C PHE A 12 -8.17 -9.19 -3.99
N VAL A 13 -8.94 -10.27 -4.08
CA VAL A 13 -10.24 -10.39 -3.40
C VAL A 13 -10.08 -10.30 -1.87
N GLN A 14 -9.01 -10.87 -1.31
CA GLN A 14 -8.72 -10.78 0.12
C GLN A 14 -8.43 -9.34 0.56
N ILE A 15 -7.64 -8.59 -0.23
CA ILE A 15 -7.35 -7.17 0.06
C ILE A 15 -8.62 -6.33 0.00
N VAL A 16 -9.47 -6.56 -1.00
CA VAL A 16 -10.75 -5.84 -1.14
C VAL A 16 -11.68 -6.13 0.04
N LEU A 17 -11.83 -7.39 0.44
CA LEU A 17 -12.61 -7.77 1.62
C LEU A 17 -12.08 -7.11 2.90
N LEU A 18 -10.76 -7.07 3.07
CA LEU A 18 -10.14 -6.45 4.22
C LEU A 18 -10.39 -4.93 4.23
N ALA A 19 -10.30 -4.27 3.07
CA ALA A 19 -10.64 -2.86 2.94
C ALA A 19 -12.11 -2.57 3.31
N ILE A 20 -13.06 -3.42 2.87
CA ILE A 20 -14.48 -3.29 3.23
C ILE A 20 -14.68 -3.41 4.74
N ILE A 21 -14.05 -4.41 5.38
CA ILE A 21 -14.14 -4.61 6.84
C ILE A 21 -13.59 -3.39 7.60
N VAL A 22 -12.45 -2.84 7.15
CA VAL A 22 -11.86 -1.64 7.76
C VAL A 22 -12.80 -0.44 7.63
N ILE A 23 -13.37 -0.21 6.45
CA ILE A 23 -14.33 0.89 6.23
C ILE A 23 -15.58 0.71 7.10
N ALA A 24 -16.10 -0.51 7.22
CA ALA A 24 -17.25 -0.81 8.07
C ALA A 24 -16.96 -0.57 9.56
N LEU A 25 -15.78 -0.96 10.04
CA LEU A 25 -15.36 -0.68 11.42
C LEU A 25 -15.21 0.83 11.67
N LEU A 26 -14.60 1.56 10.74
CA LEU A 26 -14.46 3.02 10.85
C LEU A 26 -15.82 3.71 10.92
N GLY A 27 -16.78 3.27 10.09
CA GLY A 27 -18.16 3.75 10.13
C GLY A 27 -18.89 3.38 11.43
N TYR A 28 -18.75 2.14 11.91
CA TYR A 28 -19.39 1.67 13.15
C TYR A 28 -18.93 2.46 14.38
N PHE A 29 -17.63 2.73 14.49
CA PHE A 29 -17.07 3.52 15.60
C PHE A 29 -17.20 5.03 15.42
N ASN A 30 -17.86 5.51 14.36
CA ASN A 30 -17.92 6.92 13.98
C ASN A 30 -16.53 7.58 13.98
N ILE A 31 -15.50 6.83 13.57
CA ILE A 31 -14.15 7.35 13.49
C ILE A 31 -14.09 8.24 12.26
N ASP A 32 -14.09 9.55 12.50
CA ASP A 32 -13.82 10.51 11.45
C ASP A 32 -12.33 10.45 11.10
N LEU A 33 -12.04 9.79 9.97
CA LEU A 33 -10.70 9.73 9.40
C LEU A 33 -10.12 11.12 9.21
N ARG A 34 -10.94 12.12 8.90
CA ARG A 34 -10.49 13.49 8.71
C ARG A 34 -9.86 14.03 10.00
N THR A 35 -10.57 13.91 11.12
CA THR A 35 -10.06 14.33 12.43
C THR A 35 -8.81 13.53 12.83
N PHE A 36 -8.77 12.24 12.51
CA PHE A 36 -7.61 11.39 12.78
C PHE A 36 -6.38 11.84 11.98
N PHE A 37 -6.53 12.15 10.68
CA PHE A 37 -5.45 12.64 9.83
C PHE A 37 -5.08 14.11 10.10
N GLU A 38 -5.97 14.91 10.70
CA GLU A 38 -5.70 16.28 11.12
C GLU A 38 -4.96 16.34 12.48
N HIS A 39 -4.84 15.22 13.20
CA HIS A 39 -4.11 15.19 14.47
C HIS A 39 -2.60 15.44 14.25
N PRO A 40 -1.97 16.37 14.99
CA PRO A 40 -0.58 16.80 14.72
C PRO A 40 0.44 15.66 14.79
N ILE A 41 0.20 14.67 15.66
CA ILE A 41 1.04 13.48 15.79
C ILE A 41 0.95 12.60 14.53
N VAL A 42 -0.27 12.38 14.03
CA VAL A 42 -0.51 11.55 12.84
C VAL A 42 0.10 12.23 11.61
N GLN A 43 -0.06 13.55 11.48
CA GLN A 43 0.58 14.30 10.41
C GLN A 43 2.09 14.21 10.43
N LYS A 44 2.71 14.29 11.62
CA LYS A 44 4.17 14.17 11.76
C LYS A 44 4.67 12.80 11.32
N ILE A 45 4.01 11.73 11.76
CA ILE A 45 4.34 10.36 11.37
C ILE A 45 4.13 10.16 9.87
N TRP A 46 3.01 10.65 9.34
CA TRP A 46 2.70 10.56 7.92
C TRP A 46 3.73 11.30 7.08
N ASN A 47 4.14 12.49 7.48
CA ASN A 47 5.14 13.27 6.75
C ASN A 47 6.50 12.55 6.72
N ILE A 48 6.94 11.94 7.83
CA ILE A 48 8.16 11.12 7.86
C ILE A 48 8.05 9.96 6.87
N PHE A 49 6.90 9.28 6.85
CA PHE A 49 6.67 8.18 5.92
C PHE A 49 6.69 8.64 4.46
N VAL A 50 6.02 9.75 4.15
CA VAL A 50 5.99 10.34 2.81
C VAL A 50 7.39 10.76 2.36
N VAL A 51 8.17 11.40 3.23
CA VAL A 51 9.55 11.79 2.93
C VAL A 51 10.43 10.55 2.72
N ALA A 52 10.37 9.57 3.62
CA ALA A 52 11.12 8.33 3.47
C ALA A 52 10.79 7.61 2.16
N TYR A 53 9.51 7.54 1.82
CA TYR A 53 9.05 6.92 0.58
C TYR A 53 9.52 7.68 -0.65
N THR A 54 9.34 9.00 -0.68
CA THR A 54 9.65 9.81 -1.87
C THR A 54 11.14 10.00 -2.09
N SER A 55 11.92 10.18 -1.02
CA SER A 55 13.36 10.43 -1.10
C SER A 55 14.20 9.16 -1.27
N TYR A 56 13.75 8.01 -0.76
CA TYR A 56 14.59 6.80 -0.72
C TYR A 56 13.93 5.61 -1.41
N ILE A 57 12.72 5.24 -1.00
CA ILE A 57 12.07 4.00 -1.48
C ILE A 57 11.73 4.10 -2.96
N LYS A 58 11.07 5.18 -3.39
CA LYS A 58 10.66 5.40 -4.78
C LYS A 58 11.84 5.42 -5.75
N PRO A 59 12.90 6.24 -5.55
CA PRO A 59 14.05 6.23 -6.46
C PRO A 59 14.77 4.87 -6.47
N LEU A 60 14.86 4.18 -5.32
CA LEU A 60 15.44 2.84 -5.26
C LEU A 60 14.64 1.82 -6.07
N ILE A 61 13.31 1.83 -5.98
CA ILE A 61 12.45 0.96 -6.79
C ILE A 61 12.63 1.26 -8.28
N ILE A 62 12.67 2.54 -8.67
CA ILE A 62 12.88 2.95 -10.06
C ILE A 62 14.25 2.49 -10.56
N TYR A 63 15.30 2.68 -9.77
CA TYR A 63 16.65 2.23 -10.10
C TYR A 63 16.68 0.72 -10.32
N LEU A 64 16.20 -0.06 -9.35
CA LEU A 64 16.14 -1.52 -9.46
C LEU A 64 15.35 -1.96 -10.68
N TRP A 65 14.17 -1.38 -10.91
CA TRP A 65 13.34 -1.69 -12.06
C TRP A 65 14.05 -1.39 -13.39
N THR A 66 14.73 -0.25 -13.47
CA THR A 66 15.49 0.16 -14.66
C THR A 66 16.68 -0.77 -14.89
N SER A 67 17.40 -1.16 -13.84
CA SER A 67 18.50 -2.12 -13.93
C SER A 67 18.03 -3.50 -14.40
N PHE A 68 16.94 -4.03 -13.84
CA PHE A 68 16.40 -5.33 -14.26
C PHE A 68 15.82 -5.30 -15.68
N SER A 69 15.12 -4.24 -16.08
CA SER A 69 14.59 -4.10 -17.44
C SER A 69 15.67 -3.82 -18.48
N GLY A 70 16.77 -3.17 -18.09
CA GLY A 70 17.95 -2.96 -18.94
C GLY A 70 18.78 -4.22 -19.17
N LEU A 71 18.81 -5.15 -18.21
CA LEU A 71 19.50 -6.45 -18.32
C LEU A 71 18.75 -7.49 -19.17
N GLY A 72 17.50 -7.23 -19.53
CA GLY A 72 16.66 -8.11 -20.34
C GLY A 72 16.69 -7.82 -21.86
N LYS A 73 17.55 -6.90 -22.30
CA LYS A 73 17.86 -6.64 -23.72
C LYS A 73 19.27 -7.12 -24.03
#